data_AF-A0A2T2V533-F1
#
_entry.id   AF-A0A2T2V533-F1
#
_cell.length_a   1.000
_cell.length_b   1.000
_cell.length_c   1.000
_cell.angle_alpha   90.00
_cell.angle_beta   90.00
_cell.angle_gamma   90.00
#
_symmetry.space_group_name_H-M   'P 1'
#
loop_
_entity.id
_entity.type
_entity.pdbx_description
1 polymer ?
#
loop_
_entity_poly.entity_id
_entity_poly.type
_entity_poly.pdbx_seq_one_letter_code
_entity_poly.pdbx_strand_id
1 'polypeptide(L)'
;MPISEEQDYAFQTVAANLRGFQQNARNGSSYALINSEIRIPLFDYLIQSPIRSQFIKNFQVVGFGDIGTAWVGVNPYDENNPLNTNEFGSEPVEVEVKYFRNPIVGGYGVGVRTLLLGYFIRLDVSWGVDSGETKPPQWYFSLGLDF
;
A
#
# COMPACT_ATOMS: atom_id res chain seq x y z
N MET A 1 -1.92 4.47 -17.78
CA MET A 1 -1.46 3.59 -18.87
C MET A 1 -2.67 2.85 -19.42
N PRO A 2 -2.79 2.64 -20.73
CA PRO A 2 -3.95 1.97 -21.30
C PRO A 2 -3.95 0.49 -20.87
N ILE A 3 -5.15 -0.02 -20.63
CA ILE A 3 -5.43 -1.36 -20.13
C ILE A 3 -5.57 -2.31 -21.32
N SER A 4 -4.85 -3.42 -21.32
CA SER A 4 -5.01 -4.50 -22.30
C SER A 4 -6.25 -5.33 -21.91
N GLU A 5 -7.23 -5.40 -22.81
CA GLU A 5 -8.54 -6.04 -22.59
C GLU A 5 -8.52 -7.58 -22.76
N GLU A 6 -7.34 -8.19 -22.98
CA GLU A 6 -7.24 -9.60 -23.40
C GLU A 6 -6.95 -10.59 -22.26
N GLN A 7 -6.82 -10.13 -21.01
CA GLN A 7 -6.73 -11.00 -19.85
C GLN A 7 -7.85 -10.69 -18.87
N ASP A 8 -8.69 -11.69 -18.63
CA ASP A 8 -9.77 -11.68 -17.65
C ASP A 8 -9.14 -11.57 -16.24
N TYR A 9 -8.83 -10.35 -15.81
CA TYR A 9 -8.32 -10.05 -14.47
C TYR A 9 -9.45 -10.28 -13.46
N ALA A 10 -9.68 -11.54 -13.09
CA ALA A 10 -10.76 -11.97 -12.19
C ALA A 10 -10.72 -11.31 -10.80
N PHE A 11 -9.63 -10.64 -10.44
CA PHE A 11 -9.47 -9.96 -9.16
C PHE A 11 -8.60 -8.72 -9.31
N GLN A 12 -9.17 -7.62 -9.81
CA GLN A 12 -8.70 -6.27 -9.49
C GLN A 12 -9.12 -5.94 -8.04
N THR A 13 -8.62 -6.71 -7.07
CA THR A 13 -9.08 -6.57 -5.70
C THR A 13 -8.43 -5.34 -5.08
N VAL A 14 -9.24 -4.29 -4.92
CA VAL A 14 -9.00 -3.11 -4.08
C VAL A 14 -8.68 -3.49 -2.61
N ALA A 15 -8.77 -4.78 -2.23
CA ALA A 15 -8.55 -5.27 -0.88
C ALA A 15 -7.08 -5.33 -0.44
N ALA A 16 -6.11 -5.27 -1.36
CA ALA A 16 -4.70 -5.31 -1.01
C ALA A 16 -4.11 -3.90 -0.89
N ASN A 17 -4.47 -3.17 0.16
CA ASN A 17 -3.92 -1.83 0.40
C ASN A 17 -2.47 -1.93 0.91
N LEU A 18 -1.52 -1.74 0.00
CA LEU A 18 -0.11 -1.53 0.30
C LEU A 18 0.16 -0.02 0.38
N ARG A 19 0.24 0.53 1.59
CA ARG A 19 0.46 1.97 1.77
C ARG A 19 1.89 2.35 1.38
N GLY A 20 2.08 3.60 0.96
CA GLY A 20 3.35 4.11 0.43
C GLY A 20 3.44 4.04 -1.09
N PHE A 21 2.40 3.52 -1.75
CA PHE A 21 2.27 3.46 -3.21
C PHE A 21 0.92 4.01 -3.67
N GLN A 22 0.88 4.49 -4.91
CA GLN A 22 -0.40 4.72 -5.59
C GLN A 22 -1.06 3.37 -5.88
N GLN A 23 -2.40 3.32 -5.94
CA GLN A 23 -3.14 2.07 -6.17
C GLN A 23 -2.58 1.33 -7.39
N ASN A 24 -2.60 -0.01 -7.35
CA ASN A 24 -2.03 -0.88 -8.38
C ASN A 24 -0.50 -0.75 -8.55
N ALA A 25 0.22 -0.63 -7.42
CA ALA A 25 1.68 -0.59 -7.39
C ALA A 25 2.33 -1.77 -8.15
N ARG A 26 1.67 -2.94 -8.12
CA ARG A 26 2.02 -4.14 -8.88
C ARG A 26 0.73 -4.83 -9.35
N ASN A 27 0.71 -5.25 -10.61
CA ASN A 27 -0.41 -6.00 -11.21
C ASN A 27 0.05 -7.43 -11.51
N GLY A 28 -0.72 -8.43 -11.08
CA GLY A 28 -0.42 -9.83 -11.32
C GLY A 28 -1.66 -10.70 -11.17
N SER A 29 -1.62 -11.91 -11.73
CA SER A 29 -2.71 -12.90 -11.59
C SER A 29 -2.77 -13.49 -10.17
N SER A 30 -1.73 -13.29 -9.35
CA SER A 30 -1.66 -13.74 -7.96
C SER A 30 -0.91 -12.71 -7.10
N TYR A 31 -1.25 -12.63 -5.81
CA TYR A 31 -0.62 -11.70 -4.88
C TYR A 31 -0.55 -12.27 -3.45
N ALA A 32 0.39 -11.74 -2.67
CA ALA A 32 0.46 -11.92 -1.22
C ALA A 32 0.68 -10.56 -0.55
N LEU A 33 -0.02 -10.30 0.55
CA LEU A 33 0.10 -9.06 1.31
C LEU A 33 0.05 -9.36 2.81
N ILE A 34 0.98 -8.77 3.55
CA ILE A 34 1.01 -8.76 5.01
C ILE A 34 0.92 -7.30 5.46
N ASN A 35 0.02 -7.04 6.39
CA ASN A 35 -0.20 -5.71 6.99
C ASN A 35 0.00 -5.83 8.51
N SER A 36 0.82 -4.97 9.08
CA SER A 36 1.09 -4.93 10.52
C SER A 36 0.87 -3.52 11.03
N GLU A 37 0.03 -3.37 12.06
CA GLU A 37 -0.27 -2.08 12.68
C GLU A 37 -0.12 -2.16 14.20
N ILE A 38 0.40 -1.08 14.78
CA ILE A 38 0.44 -0.84 16.22
C ILE A 38 -0.31 0.45 16.50
N ARG A 39 -1.28 0.38 17.42
CA ARG A 39 -2.15 1.52 17.78
C ARG A 39 -1.97 1.86 19.25
N ILE A 40 -1.63 3.11 19.53
CA ILE A 40 -1.37 3.62 20.87
C ILE A 40 -2.45 4.67 21.22
N PRO A 41 -3.39 4.37 22.12
CA PRO A 41 -4.38 5.34 22.60
C PRO A 41 -3.70 6.37 23.53
N LEU A 42 -3.29 7.50 22.96
CA LEU A 42 -2.35 8.42 23.60
C LEU A 42 -2.92 9.03 24.88
N PHE A 43 -4.13 9.58 24.82
CA PHE A 43 -4.69 10.31 25.96
C PHE A 43 -5.34 9.41 27.01
N ASP A 44 -5.84 8.24 26.63
CA ASP A 44 -6.35 7.26 27.61
C ASP A 44 -5.23 6.74 28.53
N TYR A 45 -3.98 6.68 28.05
CA TYR A 45 -2.84 6.33 28.90
C TYR A 45 -2.30 7.50 29.74
N LEU A 46 -2.43 8.73 29.27
CA LEU A 46 -1.91 9.91 29.96
C LEU A 46 -2.90 10.51 30.97
N ILE A 47 -4.20 10.36 30.74
CA ILE A 47 -5.26 11.00 31.54
C ILE A 47 -6.03 9.93 32.31
N GLN A 48 -5.85 9.90 33.63
CA GLN A 48 -6.51 8.94 34.52
C GLN A 48 -7.95 9.35 34.93
N SER A 49 -8.45 10.49 34.42
CA SER A 49 -9.78 11.02 34.71
C SER A 49 -10.75 10.83 33.54
N PRO A 50 -12.07 10.79 33.76
CA PRO A 50 -13.05 10.66 32.69
C PRO A 50 -12.94 11.78 31.63
N ILE A 51 -12.59 11.39 30.40
CA ILE A 51 -12.51 12.31 29.25
C ILE A 51 -13.90 12.46 28.62
N ARG A 52 -14.46 13.68 28.63
CA ARG A 52 -15.77 13.99 28.02
C ARG A 52 -15.72 14.09 26.49
N SER A 53 -14.60 14.57 25.94
CA SER A 53 -14.43 14.74 24.50
C SER A 53 -14.14 13.40 23.83
N GLN A 54 -15.03 12.97 22.93
CA GLN A 54 -14.84 11.75 22.13
C GLN A 54 -13.61 11.84 21.22
N PHE A 55 -13.28 13.03 20.73
CA PHE A 55 -12.09 13.25 19.92
C PHE A 55 -10.80 12.94 20.70
N ILE A 56 -10.69 13.47 21.93
CA ILE A 56 -9.49 13.28 22.76
C ILE A 56 -9.44 11.84 23.27
N LYS A 57 -10.57 11.31 23.75
CA LYS A 57 -10.67 9.93 24.26
C LYS A 57 -10.23 8.89 23.21
N ASN A 58 -10.68 9.05 21.97
CA ASN A 58 -10.41 8.08 20.90
C ASN A 58 -9.15 8.41 20.08
N PHE A 59 -8.33 9.36 20.50
CA PHE A 59 -7.13 9.72 19.76
C PHE A 59 -6.06 8.62 19.90
N GLN A 60 -5.67 8.06 18.75
CA GLN A 60 -4.67 7.02 18.64
C GLN A 60 -3.55 7.47 17.70
N VAL A 61 -2.31 7.24 18.12
CA VAL A 61 -1.16 7.26 17.21
C VAL A 61 -0.99 5.86 16.66
N VAL A 62 -0.77 5.76 15.35
CA VAL A 62 -0.66 4.49 14.63
C VAL A 62 0.70 4.41 13.97
N GLY A 63 1.43 3.33 14.20
CA GLY A 63 2.58 2.94 13.38
C GLY A 63 2.22 1.71 12.57
N PHE A 64 2.64 1.65 11.31
CA PHE A 64 2.30 0.51 10.46
C PHE A 64 3.41 0.15 9.46
N GLY A 65 3.40 -1.10 9.04
CA GLY A 65 4.29 -1.67 8.05
C GLY A 65 3.55 -2.70 7.21
N ASP A 66 3.67 -2.57 5.90
CA ASP A 66 3.00 -3.39 4.90
C ASP A 66 4.07 -4.01 4.01
N ILE A 67 3.93 -5.29 3.67
CA ILE A 67 4.83 -5.97 2.74
C ILE A 67 3.98 -6.78 1.78
N GLY A 68 4.20 -6.60 0.49
CA GLY A 68 3.44 -7.27 -0.55
C GLY A 68 4.28 -7.71 -1.74
N THR A 69 3.76 -8.66 -2.48
CA THR A 69 4.31 -9.10 -3.76
C THR A 69 3.15 -9.52 -4.67
N ALA A 70 3.31 -9.29 -5.98
CA ALA A 70 2.35 -9.74 -6.99
C ALA A 70 3.12 -10.31 -8.18
N TRP A 71 2.58 -11.37 -8.77
CA TRP A 71 3.20 -12.09 -9.87
C TRP A 71 2.18 -12.64 -10.87
N VAL A 72 2.65 -12.94 -12.08
CA VAL A 72 1.92 -13.65 -13.13
C VAL A 72 2.60 -14.99 -13.35
N GLY A 73 1.83 -16.08 -13.42
CA GLY A 73 2.37 -17.44 -13.61
C GLY A 73 2.49 -18.27 -12.33
N VAL A 74 3.26 -19.37 -12.40
CA VAL A 74 3.29 -20.42 -11.35
C VAL A 74 4.11 -20.02 -10.13
N ASN A 75 5.07 -19.09 -10.29
CA ASN A 75 5.99 -18.65 -9.23
C ASN A 75 6.35 -17.16 -9.43
N PRO A 76 6.51 -16.36 -8.35
CA PRO A 76 6.98 -14.98 -8.41
C PRO A 76 8.35 -14.73 -9.09
N TYR A 77 9.12 -15.76 -9.40
CA TYR A 77 10.42 -15.67 -10.09
C TYR A 77 10.39 -16.14 -11.56
N ASP A 78 9.22 -16.41 -12.15
CA ASP A 78 9.14 -16.87 -13.55
C ASP A 78 9.61 -15.76 -14.53
N GLU A 79 10.53 -16.11 -15.44
CA GLU A 79 11.19 -15.19 -16.38
C GLU A 79 10.23 -14.57 -17.41
N ASN A 80 8.99 -15.09 -17.47
CA ASN A 80 7.92 -14.62 -18.36
C ASN A 80 7.01 -13.54 -17.72
N ASN A 81 7.39 -12.95 -16.59
CA ASN A 81 6.57 -11.95 -15.92
C ASN A 81 6.61 -10.58 -16.65
N PRO A 82 5.51 -10.09 -17.25
CA PRO A 82 5.46 -8.86 -18.05
C PRO A 82 5.67 -7.56 -17.24
N LEU A 83 5.88 -7.64 -15.93
CA LEU A 83 6.25 -6.50 -15.08
C LEU A 83 7.66 -5.93 -15.36
N ASN A 84 8.40 -6.52 -16.29
CA ASN A 84 9.81 -6.24 -16.56
C ASN A 84 10.12 -5.69 -17.96
N THR A 85 9.11 -5.47 -18.82
CA THR A 85 9.34 -5.07 -20.21
C THR A 85 8.91 -3.62 -20.41
N ASN A 86 9.88 -2.72 -20.58
CA ASN A 86 9.63 -1.44 -21.23
C ASN A 86 10.32 -1.50 -22.60
N GLU A 87 9.54 -1.51 -23.67
CA GLU A 87 10.05 -1.39 -25.02
C GLU A 87 10.49 0.06 -25.25
N PHE A 88 11.79 0.28 -25.39
CA PHE A 88 12.31 1.54 -25.93
C PHE A 88 13.04 1.21 -27.23
N GLY A 89 12.43 1.58 -28.36
CA GLY A 89 13.02 1.41 -29.68
C GLY A 89 12.19 2.07 -30.77
N SER A 90 12.87 2.71 -31.72
CA SER A 90 12.35 2.96 -33.06
C SER A 90 13.22 2.17 -34.02
N GLU A 91 12.63 1.59 -35.07
CA GLU A 91 13.33 0.71 -36.03
C GLU A 91 14.69 1.27 -36.50
N PRO A 92 15.70 0.41 -36.77
CA PRO A 92 15.63 -1.05 -36.92
C PRO A 92 16.15 -1.83 -35.70
N VAL A 93 16.32 -1.18 -34.55
CA VAL A 93 16.87 -1.83 -33.34
C VAL A 93 15.83 -1.80 -32.23
N GLU A 94 15.26 -2.96 -31.96
CA GLU A 94 14.37 -3.22 -30.82
C GLU A 94 15.23 -3.77 -29.68
N VAL A 95 15.32 -3.03 -28.58
CA VAL A 95 16.10 -3.44 -27.40
C VAL A 95 15.12 -3.85 -26.31
N GLU A 96 15.01 -5.16 -26.06
CA GLU A 96 14.27 -5.70 -24.92
C GLU A 96 15.15 -5.59 -23.65
N VAL A 97 14.85 -4.63 -22.78
CA VAL A 97 15.54 -4.50 -21.48
C VAL A 97 14.69 -5.20 -20.41
N LYS A 98 15.09 -6.42 -20.04
CA LYS A 98 14.48 -7.17 -18.93
C LYS A 98 14.94 -6.64 -17.58
N TYR A 99 14.04 -6.03 -16.84
CA TYR A 99 14.39 -5.24 -15.65
C TYR A 99 14.40 -5.96 -14.30
N PHE A 100 14.75 -7.25 -14.13
CA PHE A 100 14.75 -8.00 -12.82
C PHE A 100 14.36 -7.21 -11.54
N ARG A 101 13.10 -6.76 -11.44
CA ARG A 101 12.66 -5.97 -10.28
C ARG A 101 12.34 -6.93 -9.16
N ASN A 102 12.78 -6.62 -7.96
CA ASN A 102 12.40 -7.41 -6.79
C ASN A 102 10.86 -7.44 -6.72
N PRO A 103 10.23 -8.64 -6.73
CA PRO A 103 8.78 -8.74 -6.70
C PRO A 103 8.21 -8.29 -5.35
N ILE A 104 9.05 -8.25 -4.31
CA ILE A 104 8.67 -7.79 -2.97
C ILE A 104 8.78 -6.26 -2.90
N VAL A 105 7.68 -5.64 -2.54
CA VAL A 105 7.55 -4.22 -2.23
C VAL A 105 7.08 -4.06 -0.79
N GLY A 106 7.60 -3.06 -0.11
CA GLY A 106 7.27 -2.77 1.29
C GLY A 106 6.81 -1.34 1.44
N GLY A 107 5.98 -1.07 2.43
CA GLY A 107 5.57 0.27 2.83
C GLY A 107 5.63 0.38 4.34
N TYR A 108 5.99 1.54 4.85
CA TYR A 108 5.87 1.80 6.28
C TYR A 108 5.42 3.23 6.50
N GLY A 109 4.82 3.49 7.66
CA GLY A 109 4.28 4.80 7.93
C GLY A 109 3.81 4.99 9.34
N VAL A 110 3.36 6.22 9.57
CA VAL A 110 2.76 6.65 10.81
C VAL A 110 1.49 7.41 10.51
N GLY A 111 0.56 7.39 11.46
CA GLY A 111 -0.70 8.06 11.30
C GLY A 111 -1.34 8.39 12.63
N VAL A 112 -2.44 9.13 12.52
CA VAL A 112 -3.31 9.45 13.64
C VAL A 112 -4.73 9.04 13.31
N ARG A 113 -5.42 8.53 14.32
CA ARG A 113 -6.83 8.16 14.25
C ARG A 113 -7.58 8.81 15.40
N THR A 114 -8.80 9.26 15.15
CA THR A 114 -9.69 9.77 16.20
C THR A 114 -11.15 9.66 15.77
N LEU A 115 -12.07 9.81 16.73
CA LEU A 115 -13.50 9.87 16.50
C LEU A 115 -13.95 11.34 16.45
N LEU A 116 -14.47 11.77 15.30
CA LEU A 116 -15.03 13.11 15.11
C LEU A 116 -16.45 13.00 14.58
N LEU A 117 -17.41 13.63 15.28
CA LEU A 117 -18.83 13.67 14.89
C LEU A 117 -19.46 12.27 14.64
N GLY A 118 -18.97 11.23 15.33
CA GLY A 118 -19.46 9.86 15.17
C GLY A 118 -18.80 9.06 14.05
N TYR A 119 -17.83 9.65 13.33
CA TYR A 119 -17.03 8.98 12.31
C TYR A 119 -15.58 8.87 12.74
N PHE A 120 -14.96 7.72 12.50
CA PHE A 120 -13.53 7.61 12.65
C PHE A 120 -12.83 8.28 11.47
N ILE A 121 -11.92 9.17 11.80
CA ILE A 121 -11.06 9.86 10.84
C ILE A 121 -9.64 9.35 11.03
N ARG A 122 -8.97 9.08 9.92
CA ARG A 122 -7.57 8.65 9.89
C ARG A 122 -6.77 9.50 8.92
N LEU A 123 -5.59 9.90 9.35
CA LEU A 123 -4.59 10.60 8.57
C LEU A 123 -3.28 9.84 8.68
N ASP A 124 -2.80 9.30 7.57
CA ASP A 124 -1.56 8.54 7.50
C ASP A 124 -0.56 9.20 6.55
N VAL A 125 0.71 9.12 6.91
CA VAL A 125 1.83 9.37 6.00
C VAL A 125 2.65 8.09 5.89
N SER A 126 2.98 7.67 4.68
CA SER A 126 3.76 6.45 4.45
C SER A 126 4.78 6.60 3.33
N TRP A 127 5.81 5.77 3.41
CA TRP A 127 6.92 5.69 2.48
C TRP A 127 6.93 4.29 1.88
N GLY A 128 6.84 4.20 0.57
CA GLY A 128 7.04 2.97 -0.17
C GLY A 128 8.53 2.66 -0.32
N VAL A 129 8.87 1.38 -0.33
CA VAL A 129 10.20 0.84 -0.61
C VAL A 129 10.04 -0.17 -1.74
N ASP A 130 10.63 0.14 -2.89
CA ASP A 130 10.65 -0.75 -4.04
C ASP A 130 12.09 -0.95 -4.49
N SER A 131 12.52 -2.22 -4.56
CA SER A 131 13.85 -2.59 -5.05
C SER A 131 15.00 -1.88 -4.31
N GLY A 132 14.82 -1.64 -3.01
CA GLY A 132 15.79 -0.96 -2.14
C GLY A 132 15.73 0.56 -2.14
N GLU A 133 14.89 1.17 -2.99
CA GLU A 133 14.70 2.62 -3.04
C GLU A 133 13.46 3.06 -2.27
N THR A 134 13.62 4.04 -1.39
CA THR A 134 12.51 4.72 -0.72
C THR A 134 11.86 5.74 -1.65
N LYS A 135 10.55 5.64 -1.83
CA LYS A 135 9.74 6.57 -2.63
C LYS A 135 9.31 7.79 -1.80
N PRO A 136 8.94 8.91 -2.46
CA PRO A 136 8.42 10.08 -1.76
C PRO A 136 7.21 9.76 -0.89
N PRO A 137 7.04 10.45 0.25
CA PRO A 137 5.94 10.19 1.16
C PRO A 137 4.58 10.37 0.48
N GLN A 138 3.66 9.45 0.77
CA GLN A 138 2.27 9.49 0.35
C GLN A 138 1.38 9.76 1.57
N TRP A 139 0.43 10.67 1.40
CA TRP A 139 -0.55 11.03 2.41
C TRP A 139 -1.88 10.36 2.11
N TYR A 140 -2.48 9.76 3.14
CA TYR A 140 -3.77 9.10 3.06
C TYR A 140 -4.72 9.73 4.07
N PHE A 141 -5.93 10.00 3.60
CA PHE A 141 -7.04 10.41 4.43
C PHE A 141 -8.14 9.35 4.31
N SER A 142 -8.75 8.97 5.44
CA SER A 142 -9.82 7.98 5.46
C SER A 142 -10.89 8.36 6.48
N LEU A 143 -12.14 8.07 6.13
CA LEU A 143 -13.30 8.31 6.97
C LEU A 143 -14.19 7.07 6.95
N GLY A 144 -14.62 6.59 8.13
CA GLY A 144 -15.42 5.38 8.26
C GLY A 144 -16.29 5.37 9.51
N LEU A 145 -17.29 4.49 9.53
CA LEU A 145 -18.18 4.29 10.68
C LEU A 145 -17.56 3.34 11.72
N ASP A 146 -16.80 2.34 11.26
CA ASP A 146 -15.92 1.47 12.05
C ASP A 146 -14.90 0.82 11.10
N PHE A 147 -13.67 0.57 11.55
CA PHE A 147 -12.62 -0.07 10.75
C PHE A 147 -11.64 -0.87 11.60
#